data_AF-K2S1G8-F1
#
_entry.id   AF-K2S1G8-F1
#
_cell.length_a   1.000
_cell.length_b   1.000
_cell.length_c   1.000
_cell.angle_alpha   90.00
_cell.angle_beta   90.00
_cell.angle_gamma   90.00
#
_symmetry.space_group_name_H-M   'P 1'
#
loop_
_entity.id
_entity.type
_entity.pdbx_description
1 polymer ?
#
loop_
_entity_poly.entity_id
_entity_poly.type
_entity_poly.pdbx_seq_one_letter_code
_entity_poly.pdbx_strand_id
1 'polypeptide(L)'
;MRSPGGMFLENVDPQDFDAPFFSISPADALAMDPQQRQLLEVVYECLENAGITLESLDEAPVGCFVGSYAVDYADMQSRDPDDRVPGVTVGVGRAILSNRLSHFLNIKACPGQIYTPGD
;
A
#
# COMPACT_ATOMS: atom_id res chain seq x y z
N MET A 1 0.98 11.36 -22.30
CA MET A 1 2.13 11.96 -23.00
C MET A 1 3.31 11.91 -22.03
N ARG A 2 4.44 11.29 -22.40
CA ARG A 2 5.62 11.24 -21.52
C ARG A 2 6.33 12.60 -21.57
N SER A 3 6.48 13.26 -20.42
CA SER A 3 7.18 14.53 -20.32
C SER A 3 8.69 14.34 -20.58
N PRO A 4 9.36 15.22 -21.33
CA PRO A 4 10.81 15.16 -21.50
C PRO A 4 11.52 15.18 -20.14
N GLY A 5 12.41 14.21 -19.91
CA GLY A 5 13.14 14.06 -18.63
C GLY A 5 12.39 13.32 -17.52
N GLY A 6 11.15 12.89 -17.75
CA GLY A 6 10.42 12.04 -16.81
C GLY A 6 10.86 10.57 -16.90
N MET A 7 11.04 9.94 -15.74
CA MET A 7 11.27 8.49 -15.63
C MET A 7 9.94 7.82 -15.31
N PHE A 8 9.50 6.91 -16.17
CA PHE A 8 8.21 6.23 -16.05
C PHE A 8 8.45 4.74 -15.80
N LEU A 9 7.62 4.11 -14.96
CA LEU A 9 7.61 2.65 -14.87
C LEU A 9 7.22 2.07 -16.24
N GLU A 10 8.03 1.12 -16.72
CA GLU A 10 7.80 0.44 -17.98
C GLU A 10 7.28 -0.97 -17.73
N ASN A 11 6.38 -1.44 -18.58
CA ASN A 11 5.79 -2.78 -18.50
C ASN A 11 5.02 -3.06 -17.19
N VAL A 12 4.52 -2.01 -16.54
CA VAL A 12 3.59 -2.11 -15.40
C VAL A 12 2.27 -1.50 -15.87
N ASP A 13 1.20 -2.29 -15.89
CA ASP A 13 -0.15 -1.74 -16.02
C ASP A 13 -0.61 -1.34 -14.60
N PRO A 14 -0.94 -0.06 -14.35
CA PRO A 14 -1.48 0.36 -13.05
C PRO A 14 -2.77 -0.34 -12.64
N GLN A 15 -3.46 -1.03 -13.56
CA GLN A 15 -4.66 -1.82 -13.30
C GLN A 15 -4.38 -3.28 -12.93
N ASP A 16 -3.20 -3.79 -13.24
CA ASP A 16 -2.82 -5.16 -12.88
C ASP A 16 -2.60 -5.21 -11.36
N PHE A 17 -3.41 -6.02 -10.68
CA PHE A 17 -3.33 -6.25 -9.24
C PHE A 17 -4.06 -7.53 -8.84
N ASP A 18 -3.39 -8.43 -8.11
CA ASP A 18 -4.01 -9.67 -7.61
C ASP A 18 -4.82 -9.42 -6.32
N ALA A 19 -5.98 -8.75 -6.46
CA ALA A 19 -6.84 -8.42 -5.33
C ALA A 19 -7.27 -9.63 -4.48
N PRO A 20 -7.66 -10.79 -5.05
CA PRO A 20 -8.00 -11.98 -4.28
C PRO A 20 -6.87 -12.48 -3.39
N PHE A 21 -5.62 -12.48 -3.87
CA PHE A 21 -4.47 -12.89 -3.07
C PHE A 21 -4.32 -12.03 -1.80
N PHE A 22 -4.48 -10.71 -1.92
CA PHE A 22 -4.43 -9.78 -0.79
C PHE A 22 -5.72 -9.70 0.03
N SER A 23 -6.72 -10.57 -0.24
CA SER A 23 -8.04 -10.55 0.41
C SER A 23 -8.78 -9.20 0.27
N ILE A 24 -8.64 -8.56 -0.89
CA ILE A 24 -9.27 -7.27 -1.21
C ILE A 24 -10.44 -7.49 -2.16
N SER A 25 -11.57 -6.84 -1.88
CA SER A 25 -12.75 -6.93 -2.75
C SER A 25 -12.52 -6.22 -4.09
N PRO A 26 -13.14 -6.65 -5.20
CA PRO A 26 -13.02 -5.96 -6.48
C PRO A 26 -13.43 -4.48 -6.42
N ALA A 27 -14.44 -4.15 -5.60
CA ALA A 27 -14.89 -2.77 -5.42
C ALA A 27 -13.84 -1.92 -4.70
N ASP A 28 -13.21 -2.47 -3.65
CA ASP A 28 -12.14 -1.77 -2.94
C ASP A 28 -10.88 -1.64 -3.82
N ALA A 29 -10.55 -2.67 -4.59
CA ALA A 29 -9.41 -2.67 -5.51
C ALA A 29 -9.54 -1.58 -6.59
N LEU A 30 -10.76 -1.31 -7.07
CA LEU A 30 -11.05 -0.20 -8.00
C LEU A 30 -10.85 1.18 -7.35
N ALA A 31 -11.13 1.29 -6.05
CA ALA A 31 -10.99 2.54 -5.30
C ALA A 31 -9.55 2.83 -4.84
N MET A 32 -8.66 1.83 -4.91
CA MET A 32 -7.29 1.93 -4.41
C MET A 32 -6.37 2.72 -5.34
N ASP A 33 -5.51 3.54 -4.74
CA ASP A 33 -4.39 4.17 -5.41
C ASP A 33 -3.46 3.08 -6.01
N PRO A 34 -3.09 3.16 -7.30
CA PRO A 34 -2.10 2.28 -7.91
C PRO A 34 -0.80 2.13 -7.10
N GLN A 35 -0.35 3.18 -6.41
CA GLN A 35 0.83 3.11 -5.54
C GLN A 35 0.62 2.15 -4.35
N GLN A 36 -0.59 2.08 -3.79
CA GLN A 36 -0.90 1.13 -2.70
C GLN A 36 -0.91 -0.31 -3.21
N ARG A 37 -1.46 -0.53 -4.41
CA ARG A 37 -1.51 -1.86 -5.05
C ARG A 37 -0.12 -2.39 -5.36
N GLN A 38 0.69 -1.57 -6.03
CA GLN A 38 2.08 -1.93 -6.34
C GLN A 38 2.91 -2.19 -5.07
N LEU A 39 2.70 -1.38 -4.02
CA LEU A 39 3.42 -1.56 -2.76
C LEU A 39 3.14 -2.92 -2.12
N LEU A 40 1.90 -3.41 -2.16
CA LEU A 40 1.54 -4.73 -1.63
C LEU A 40 2.29 -5.86 -2.36
N GLU A 41 2.30 -5.82 -3.68
CA GLU A 41 2.97 -6.81 -4.51
C GLU A 41 4.48 -6.79 -4.32
N VAL A 42 5.10 -5.61 -4.38
CA VAL A 42 6.57 -5.49 -4.23
C VAL A 42 7.03 -5.89 -2.83
N VAL A 43 6.24 -5.63 -1.79
CA VAL A 43 6.57 -6.10 -0.44
C VAL A 43 6.48 -7.63 -0.38
N TYR A 44 5.44 -8.23 -0.95
CA TYR A 44 5.34 -9.69 -1.01
C TYR A 44 6.50 -10.33 -1.80
N GLU A 45 6.83 -9.81 -2.98
CA GLU A 45 7.98 -10.24 -3.78
C GLU A 45 9.30 -10.14 -3.01
N CYS A 46 9.46 -9.06 -2.23
CA CYS A 46 10.64 -8.86 -1.38
C CYS A 46 10.75 -9.94 -0.29
N LEU A 47 9.62 -10.29 0.35
CA LEU A 47 9.56 -11.34 1.36
C LEU A 47 9.87 -12.71 0.76
N GLU A 48 9.27 -13.04 -0.39
CA GLU A 48 9.55 -14.27 -1.14
C GLU A 48 11.02 -14.37 -1.53
N ASN A 49 11.59 -13.29 -2.07
CA ASN A 49 13.01 -13.23 -2.44
C ASN A 49 13.94 -13.38 -1.21
N ALA A 50 13.49 -12.95 -0.03
CA ALA A 50 14.21 -13.15 1.23
C ALA A 50 13.98 -14.56 1.85
N GLY A 51 13.08 -15.37 1.29
CA GLY A 51 12.69 -16.66 1.85
C GLY A 51 11.89 -16.56 3.15
N ILE A 52 11.24 -15.42 3.39
CA ILE A 52 10.39 -15.16 4.57
C ILE A 52 8.95 -15.50 4.20
N THR A 53 8.37 -16.50 4.87
CA THR A 53 6.97 -16.89 4.61
C THR A 53 5.98 -16.01 5.38
N LEU A 54 4.75 -15.89 4.89
CA LEU A 54 3.70 -15.14 5.58
C LEU A 54 3.40 -15.72 6.97
N GLU A 55 3.46 -17.04 7.12
CA GLU A 55 3.26 -17.73 8.41
C GLU A 55 4.34 -17.37 9.43
N SER A 56 5.56 -17.05 8.98
CA SER A 56 6.65 -16.64 9.86
C SER A 56 6.47 -15.21 10.40
N LEU A 57 5.63 -14.40 9.75
CA LEU A 57 5.33 -13.02 10.13
C LEU A 57 4.03 -12.89 10.94
N ASP A 58 3.22 -13.95 11.01
CA ASP A 58 1.94 -13.94 11.71
C ASP A 58 2.11 -13.56 13.19
N GLU A 59 1.48 -12.46 13.61
CA GLU A 59 1.62 -11.83 14.92
C GLU A 59 3.06 -11.44 15.34
N ALA A 60 3.99 -11.38 14.39
CA ALA A 60 5.39 -11.05 14.68
C ALA A 60 5.55 -9.59 15.16
N PRO A 61 6.50 -9.32 16.08
CA PRO A 61 6.75 -8.00 16.66
C PRO A 61 7.50 -7.07 15.69
N VAL A 62 6.95 -6.86 14.49
CA VAL A 62 7.57 -6.12 13.38
C VAL A 62 6.83 -4.80 13.15
N GLY A 63 7.58 -3.70 13.04
CA GLY A 63 7.05 -2.40 12.65
C GLY A 63 7.02 -2.22 11.14
N CYS A 64 5.96 -1.60 10.61
CA CYS A 64 5.85 -1.21 9.22
C CYS A 64 5.91 0.31 9.08
N PHE A 65 6.81 0.79 8.22
CA PHE A 65 6.98 2.22 7.94
C PHE A 65 7.01 2.42 6.43
N VAL A 66 6.19 3.36 5.93
CA VAL A 66 6.13 3.68 4.50
C VAL A 66 6.33 5.17 4.31
N GLY A 67 7.31 5.53 3.48
CA GLY A 67 7.51 6.89 3.01
C GLY A 67 6.69 7.13 1.74
N SER A 68 5.85 8.17 1.74
CA SER A 68 5.12 8.62 0.55
C SER A 68 5.09 10.14 0.53
N TYR A 69 5.25 10.72 -0.66
CA TYR A 69 5.26 12.16 -0.88
C TYR A 69 4.04 12.62 -1.67
N ALA A 70 3.82 12.02 -2.85
CA ALA A 70 2.79 12.45 -3.78
C ALA A 70 1.40 11.91 -3.40
N VAL A 71 0.36 12.70 -3.72
CA VAL A 71 -1.06 12.38 -3.46
C VAL A 71 -1.92 12.55 -4.71
N ASP A 72 -1.32 12.41 -5.89
CA ASP A 72 -1.95 12.73 -7.18
C ASP A 72 -3.28 11.99 -7.39
N TYR A 73 -3.37 10.72 -6.97
CA TYR A 73 -4.59 9.93 -7.12
C TYR A 73 -5.73 10.44 -6.20
N ALA A 74 -5.40 10.89 -4.99
CA ALA A 74 -6.36 11.54 -4.11
C ALA A 74 -6.89 12.84 -4.72
N ASP A 75 -5.98 13.64 -5.29
CA ASP A 75 -6.32 14.89 -5.96
C ASP A 75 -7.22 14.61 -7.17
N MET A 76 -6.87 13.64 -8.02
CA MET A 76 -7.69 13.19 -9.16
C MET A 76 -9.11 12.82 -8.74
N GLN A 77 -9.26 12.04 -7.67
CA GLN A 77 -10.54 11.58 -7.13
C GLN A 77 -11.35 12.67 -6.39
N SER A 78 -10.78 13.88 -6.24
CA SER A 78 -11.45 15.05 -5.67
C SER A 78 -11.89 16.07 -6.72
N ARG A 79 -11.48 15.88 -7.98
CA ARG A 79 -11.77 16.83 -9.07
C ARG A 79 -13.25 16.89 -9.43
N ASP A 80 -13.92 15.75 -9.37
CA ASP A 80 -15.36 15.63 -9.63
C ASP A 80 -16.01 14.79 -8.51
N PRO A 81 -16.78 15.43 -7.60
CA PRO A 81 -17.47 14.71 -6.53
C PRO A 81 -18.51 13.70 -7.02
N ASP A 82 -19.11 13.91 -8.20
CA ASP A 82 -20.17 13.05 -8.73
C ASP A 82 -19.62 11.77 -9.39
N ASP A 83 -18.36 11.79 -9.83
CA ASP A 83 -17.65 10.64 -10.45
C ASP A 83 -16.71 9.91 -9.46
N ARG A 84 -16.80 10.22 -8.17
CA ARG A 84 -15.91 9.68 -7.14
C ARG A 84 -16.22 8.21 -6.86
N VAL A 85 -15.19 7.37 -6.93
CA VAL A 85 -15.33 5.93 -6.63
C VAL A 85 -15.72 5.72 -5.15
N PRO A 86 -16.72 4.87 -4.85
CA PRO A 86 -17.05 4.53 -3.46
C PRO A 86 -15.84 3.96 -2.71
N GLY A 87 -15.67 4.32 -1.44
CA GLY A 87 -14.57 3.80 -0.60
C GLY A 87 -13.20 4.44 -0.82
N VAL A 88 -13.08 5.40 -1.74
CA VAL A 88 -11.80 6.04 -2.11
C VAL A 88 -11.05 6.69 -0.94
N THR A 89 -11.74 7.10 0.13
CA THR A 89 -11.08 7.65 1.34
C THR A 89 -10.09 6.64 1.94
N VAL A 90 -10.45 5.35 1.96
CA VAL A 90 -9.56 4.28 2.37
C VAL A 90 -8.58 3.94 1.24
N GLY A 91 -9.03 4.03 -0.01
CA GLY A 91 -8.21 3.77 -1.20
C GLY A 91 -7.02 4.71 -1.41
N VAL A 92 -7.05 5.93 -0.85
CA VAL A 92 -6.00 6.95 -1.08
C VAL A 92 -5.34 7.49 0.19
N GLY A 93 -5.79 7.05 1.37
CA GLY A 93 -5.26 7.55 2.64
C GLY A 93 -3.78 7.22 2.83
N ARG A 94 -2.94 8.19 3.17
CA ARG A 94 -1.48 7.97 3.36
C ARG A 94 -1.16 6.98 4.48
N ALA A 95 -1.90 7.04 5.59
CA ALA A 95 -1.75 6.06 6.68
C ALA A 95 -2.18 4.64 6.27
N ILE A 96 -2.99 4.51 5.22
CA ILE A 96 -3.48 3.22 4.74
C ILE A 96 -2.36 2.42 4.06
N LEU A 97 -1.34 3.08 3.48
CA LEU A 97 -0.16 2.42 2.90
C LEU A 97 0.50 1.45 3.91
N SER A 98 0.86 1.95 5.09
CA SER A 98 1.46 1.11 6.14
C SER A 98 0.43 0.20 6.81
N ASN A 99 -0.79 0.70 7.06
CA ASN A 99 -1.79 -0.07 7.80
C ASN A 99 -2.28 -1.30 7.01
N ARG A 100 -2.41 -1.21 5.68
CA ARG A 100 -2.77 -2.36 4.84
C ARG A 100 -1.67 -3.41 4.83
N LEU A 101 -0.40 -3.00 4.75
CA LEU A 101 0.73 -3.93 4.86
C LEU A 101 0.71 -4.65 6.22
N SER A 102 0.57 -3.90 7.31
CA SER A 102 0.50 -4.50 8.64
C SER A 102 -0.69 -5.44 8.80
N HIS A 103 -1.84 -5.09 8.23
CA HIS A 103 -3.04 -5.93 8.26
C HIS A 103 -2.89 -7.19 7.43
N PHE A 104 -2.32 -7.10 6.21
CA PHE A 104 -2.11 -8.24 5.34
C PHE A 104 -1.08 -9.23 5.90
N LEU A 105 0.03 -8.73 6.45
CA LEU A 105 1.09 -9.54 7.05
C LEU A 105 0.78 -9.98 8.49
N ASN A 106 -0.33 -9.50 9.07
CA ASN A 106 -0.71 -9.65 10.48
C ASN A 106 0.43 -9.32 11.48
N ILE A 107 1.21 -8.29 11.19
CA ILE A 107 2.31 -7.85 12.06
C ILE A 107 1.86 -6.77 13.04
N LYS A 108 2.48 -6.75 14.23
CA LYS A 108 2.17 -5.80 15.29
C LYS A 108 3.46 -5.21 15.81
N ALA A 109 3.58 -3.88 15.84
CA ALA A 109 4.69 -3.26 16.53
C ALA A 109 4.68 -3.70 18.01
N CYS A 110 5.85 -4.00 18.56
CA CYS A 110 5.97 -4.47 19.94
C CYS A 110 5.24 -3.51 20.91
N PRO A 111 4.27 -3.99 21.71
CA PRO A 111 3.60 -3.17 22.69
C PRO A 111 4.59 -2.87 23.83
N GLY A 112 5.35 -1.78 23.71
CA GLY A 112 6.26 -1.35 24.77
C GLY A 112 7.42 -0.44 24.36
N GLN A 113 7.76 -0.36 23.07
CA GLN A 113 8.84 0.54 22.61
C GLN A 113 8.24 1.79 21.94
N ILE A 114 7.67 2.66 22.76
CA ILE A 114 7.58 4.07 22.39
C ILE A 114 9.00 4.60 22.58
N TYR A 115 9.67 5.03 21.51
CA TYR A 115 10.96 5.70 21.63
C TYR A 115 10.78 6.96 22.48
N THR A 116 11.12 6.86 23.76
CA THR A 116 11.34 8.01 24.63
C THR A 116 12.74 8.53 24.31
N PRO A 117 12.89 9.78 23.85
CA PRO A 117 14.21 10.39 23.74
C PRO A 117 14.78 10.52 25.15
N GLY A 118 15.70 9.62 25.55
CA GLY A 118 16.30 9.69 26.89
C GLY A 118 16.97 8.43 27.47
N ASP A 119 16.89 7.26 26.83
CA ASP A 119 17.61 6.05 27.28
C ASP A 119 18.90 5.81 26.48
#